data_AF-A0A259PHT1-F1
#
_entry.id   AF-A0A259PHT1-F1
#
_cell.length_a   1.000
_cell.length_b   1.000
_cell.length_c   1.000
_cell.angle_alpha   90.00
_cell.angle_beta   90.00
_cell.angle_gamma   90.00
#
_symmetry.space_group_name_H-M   'P 1'
#
loop_
_entity.id
_entity.type
_entity.pdbx_description
1 polymer ?
#
loop_
_entity_poly.entity_id
_entity_poly.type
_entity_poly.pdbx_seq_one_letter_code
_entity_poly.pdbx_strand_id
1 'polypeptide(L)'
;RAFQAPADSPAMRTARWALGEAWGAEPADIGVGGSIPFIAELLEVFPDAAILVTGVEDPDSRAHGPDESVHLGELERAVLAEVLLLERLAGR
;
A
#
# COMPACT_ATOMS: atom_id res chain seq x y z
N ARG A 1 -13.62 -11.59 7.58
CA ARG A 1 -13.43 -10.79 8.83
C ARG A 1 -12.76 -9.48 8.44
N ALA A 2 -12.87 -8.40 9.23
CA ALA A 2 -12.08 -7.20 8.98
C ALA A 2 -10.58 -7.52 9.14
N PHE A 3 -9.74 -6.95 8.29
CA PHE A 3 -8.29 -7.04 8.41
C PHE A 3 -7.79 -5.92 9.33
N GLN A 4 -6.88 -6.29 10.24
CA GLN A 4 -6.14 -5.33 11.06
C GLN A 4 -4.65 -5.63 10.87
N ALA A 5 -3.91 -4.64 10.37
CA ALA A 5 -2.46 -4.74 10.24
C ALA A 5 -1.79 -4.85 11.63
N PRO A 6 -0.66 -5.57 11.75
CA PRO A 6 0.14 -5.61 12.97
C PRO A 6 0.76 -4.24 13.29
N ALA A 7 1.21 -4.04 14.53
CA ALA A 7 1.67 -2.74 15.04
C ALA A 7 2.88 -2.15 14.27
N ASP A 8 3.89 -2.97 13.97
CA ASP A 8 4.99 -2.57 13.09
C ASP A 8 5.75 -3.81 12.61
N SER A 9 6.18 -3.82 11.35
CA SER A 9 6.97 -4.92 10.78
C SER A 9 8.14 -4.38 9.95
N PRO A 10 9.22 -5.16 9.75
CA PRO A 10 10.31 -4.72 8.88
C PRO A 10 9.84 -4.36 7.46
N ALA A 11 8.84 -5.07 6.91
CA ALA A 11 8.27 -4.75 5.60
C ALA A 11 7.52 -3.42 5.61
N MET A 12 6.74 -3.14 6.66
CA MET A 12 6.02 -1.87 6.82
C MET A 12 6.99 -0.69 6.95
N ARG A 13 8.10 -0.84 7.70
CA ARG A 13 9.14 0.19 7.78
C ARG A 13 9.81 0.45 6.43
N THR A 14 10.09 -0.61 5.66
CA THR A 14 10.63 -0.46 4.30
C THR A 14 9.64 0.28 3.38
N ALA A 15 8.36 -0.07 3.46
CA ALA A 15 7.32 0.59 2.67
C ALA A 15 7.15 2.06 3.03
N ARG A 16 7.13 2.41 4.32
CA ARG A 16 7.08 3.81 4.77
C ARG A 16 8.28 4.60 4.27
N TRP A 17 9.48 4.03 4.34
CA TRP A 17 10.66 4.67 3.75
C TRP A 17 10.47 4.90 2.25
N ALA A 18 10.07 3.89 1.49
CA ALA A 18 9.92 4.00 0.04
C ALA A 18 8.86 5.04 -0.38
N LEU A 19 7.72 5.06 0.32
CA LEU A 19 6.67 6.07 0.14
C LEU A 19 7.19 7.47 0.49
N GLY A 20 7.95 7.59 1.58
CA GLY A 20 8.55 8.85 2.00
C GLY A 20 9.54 9.42 0.98
N GLU A 21 10.38 8.58 0.36
CA GLU A 21 11.28 8.99 -0.71
C GLU A 21 10.51 9.46 -1.96
N ALA A 22 9.45 8.74 -2.34
CA ALA A 22 8.71 9.05 -3.57
C ALA A 22 7.82 10.30 -3.46
N TRP A 23 7.26 10.60 -2.29
CA TRP A 23 6.43 11.79 -2.06
C TRP A 23 7.18 12.96 -1.39
N GLY A 24 8.38 12.74 -0.85
CA GLY A 24 9.14 13.76 -0.11
C GLY A 24 8.47 14.19 1.19
N ALA A 25 7.60 13.34 1.76
CA ALA A 25 6.82 13.61 2.96
C ALA A 25 6.64 12.33 3.79
N GLU A 26 6.49 12.47 5.11
CA GLU A 26 6.26 11.32 5.99
C GLU A 26 4.88 10.68 5.70
N PRO A 27 4.82 9.38 5.40
CA PRO A 27 3.56 8.70 5.14
C PRO A 27 2.75 8.48 6.43
N ALA A 28 1.43 8.38 6.28
CA ALA A 28 0.52 8.07 7.37
C ALA A 28 -0.05 6.64 7.23
N ASP A 29 -0.16 5.92 8.34
CA ASP A 29 -0.88 4.66 8.40
C ASP A 29 -2.38 4.96 8.56
N ILE A 30 -3.19 4.48 7.61
CA ILE A 30 -4.64 4.74 7.58
C ILE A 30 -5.45 3.44 7.61
N GLY A 31 -6.63 3.49 8.23
CA GLY A 31 -7.68 2.51 8.04
C GLY A 31 -8.66 3.03 6.98
N VAL A 32 -9.09 2.17 6.06
CA VAL A 32 -10.00 2.54 4.96
C VAL A 32 -11.31 1.76 5.05
N GLY A 33 -12.42 2.44 4.75
CA GLY A 33 -13.73 1.82 4.60
C GLY A 33 -13.85 1.17 3.23
N GLY A 34 -13.57 -0.13 3.16
CA GLY A 34 -13.64 -0.95 1.94
C GLY A 34 -13.36 -2.41 2.30
N SER A 35 -13.84 -3.36 1.50
CA SER A 35 -13.60 -4.78 1.75
C SER A 35 -12.73 -5.39 0.67
N ILE A 36 -11.61 -5.99 1.07
CA ILE A 36 -10.81 -6.88 0.23
C ILE A 36 -10.83 -8.25 0.93
N PRO A 37 -11.88 -9.07 0.72
CA PRO A 37 -12.10 -10.31 1.48
C PRO A 37 -10.93 -11.29 1.42
N PHE A 38 -10.26 -11.34 0.26
CA PHE A 38 -9.12 -12.21 0.00
C PHE A 38 -7.94 -11.99 0.97
N ILE A 39 -7.78 -10.81 1.57
CA ILE A 39 -6.72 -10.57 2.57
C ILE A 39 -6.92 -11.44 3.81
N ALA A 40 -8.17 -11.57 4.27
CA ALA A 40 -8.47 -12.40 5.44
C ALA A 40 -8.20 -13.87 5.14
N GLU A 41 -8.55 -14.33 3.93
CA GLU A 41 -8.29 -15.70 3.47
C GLU A 41 -6.79 -15.98 3.35
N LEU A 42 -6.01 -15.03 2.81
CA LEU A 42 -4.55 -15.12 2.73
C LEU A 42 -3.90 -15.35 4.09
N LEU A 43 -4.36 -14.67 5.15
CA LEU A 43 -3.81 -14.84 6.50
C LEU A 43 -4.21 -16.16 7.15
N GLU A 44 -5.35 -16.74 6.77
CA GLU A 44 -5.72 -18.08 7.23
C GLU A 44 -4.79 -19.14 6.64
N VAL A 45 -4.35 -18.95 5.40
CA VAL A 45 -3.43 -19.87 4.71
C VAL A 45 -1.96 -19.61 5.08
N PHE A 46 -1.57 -18.34 5.23
CA PHE A 46 -0.21 -17.89 5.53
C PHE A 46 -0.19 -17.00 6.77
N PRO A 47 -0.29 -17.57 7.99
CA PRO A 47 -0.45 -16.79 9.22
C PRO A 47 0.76 -15.89 9.54
N ASP A 48 1.94 -16.23 9.01
CA ASP A 48 3.18 -15.49 9.22
C ASP A 48 3.47 -14.47 8.10
N ALA A 49 2.61 -14.38 7.08
CA ALA A 49 2.80 -13.44 5.99
C ALA A 49 2.62 -11.99 6.48
N ALA A 50 3.59 -11.13 6.14
CA ALA A 50 3.41 -9.70 6.25
C ALA A 50 2.55 -9.22 5.06
N ILE A 51 1.34 -8.74 5.34
CA ILE A 51 0.47 -8.15 4.31
C ILE A 51 0.58 -6.63 4.39
N LEU A 52 0.93 -6.04 3.26
CA LEU A 52 0.88 -4.61 3.01
C LEU A 52 -0.10 -4.38 1.86
N VAL A 53 -1.01 -3.41 2.05
CA VAL A 53 -1.94 -2.99 1.00
C VAL A 53 -1.55 -1.59 0.56
N THR A 54 -1.15 -1.46 -0.69
CA THR A 54 -0.83 -0.19 -1.35
C THR A 54 -1.69 -0.04 -2.61
N GLY A 55 -1.96 1.19 -3.02
CA GLY A 55 -2.76 1.50 -4.19
C GLY A 55 -2.51 2.93 -4.65
N VAL A 56 -2.79 3.21 -5.92
CA VAL A 56 -2.73 4.57 -6.46
C VAL A 56 -4.11 5.19 -6.33
N GLU A 57 -4.24 6.16 -5.42
CA GLU A 57 -5.48 6.91 -5.26
C GLU A 57 -5.18 8.38 -4.95
N ASP A 58 -6.09 9.23 -5.40
CA ASP A 58 -6.21 10.64 -5.08
C ASP A 58 -7.70 10.96 -4.83
N PRO A 59 -8.03 12.13 -4.24
CA PRO A 59 -9.42 12.47 -3.93
C PRO A 59 -10.40 12.43 -5.12
N ASP A 60 -9.90 12.55 -6.35
CA ASP A 60 -10.69 12.52 -7.59
C ASP A 60 -10.59 11.19 -8.35
N SER A 61 -9.94 10.16 -7.79
CA SER A 61 -9.86 8.85 -8.45
C SER A 61 -11.23 8.21 -8.67
N ARG A 62 -12.19 8.41 -7.74
CA ARG A 62 -13.61 8.02 -7.88
C ARG A 62 -13.81 6.57 -8.34
N ALA A 63 -13.04 5.64 -7.77
CA ALA A 63 -13.07 4.23 -8.12
C ALA A 63 -14.52 3.70 -8.18
N HIS A 64 -14.85 2.98 -9.27
CA HIS A 64 -16.17 2.44 -9.59
C HIS A 64 -17.24 3.47 -10.00
N GLY A 65 -16.87 4.74 -10.21
CA GLY A 65 -17.74 5.79 -10.73
C GLY A 65 -17.63 5.98 -12.25
N PRO A 66 -18.58 6.70 -12.88
CA PRO A 66 -18.49 7.05 -14.31
C PRO A 66 -17.32 8.01 -14.62
N ASP A 67 -16.87 8.77 -13.62
CA ASP A 67 -15.76 9.71 -13.71
C ASP A 67 -14.48 9.16 -13.06
N GLU A 68 -14.32 7.83 -13.07
CA GLU A 68 -13.11 7.16 -12.55
C GLU A 68 -11.86 7.63 -13.31
N SER A 69 -10.80 7.97 -12.57
CA SER A 69 -9.55 8.46 -13.15
C SER A 69 -8.33 8.10 -12.30
N VAL A 70 -7.15 8.22 -12.89
CA VAL A 70 -5.87 8.07 -12.19
C VAL A 70 -4.98 9.26 -12.54
N HIS A 71 -4.55 10.00 -11.53
CA HIS A 71 -3.63 11.11 -11.73
C HIS A 71 -2.22 10.60 -12.12
N LEU A 72 -1.71 11.01 -13.29
CA LEU A 72 -0.43 10.50 -13.81
C LEU A 72 0.76 10.79 -12.90
N GLY A 73 0.77 11.94 -12.22
CA GLY A 73 1.82 12.25 -11.26
C GLY A 73 1.75 11.40 -9.97
N GLU A 74 0.56 10.95 -9.57
CA GLU A 74 0.43 10.01 -8.43
C GLU A 74 0.88 8.62 -8.86
N LEU A 75 0.52 8.20 -10.07
CA LEU A 75 0.98 6.94 -10.65
C LEU A 75 2.50 6.89 -10.74
N GLU A 76 3.16 7.95 -11.22
CA GLU A 76 4.63 8.02 -11.31
C GLU A 76 5.30 7.86 -9.93
N ARG A 77 4.78 8.55 -8.91
CA ARG A 77 5.28 8.42 -7.53
C ARG A 77 5.04 7.03 -6.95
N ALA A 78 3.87 6.45 -7.19
CA ALA A 78 3.56 5.10 -6.73
C ALA A 78 4.47 4.04 -7.36
N VAL A 79 4.74 4.16 -8.67
CA VAL A 79 5.70 3.30 -9.36
C VAL A 79 7.09 3.45 -8.74
N LEU A 80 7.55 4.68 -8.48
CA LEU A 80 8.84 4.90 -7.83
C LEU A 80 8.91 4.25 -6.43
N ALA A 81 7.88 4.43 -5.60
CA ALA A 81 7.82 3.81 -4.29
C ALA A 81 7.85 2.28 -4.36
N GLU A 82 7.10 1.68 -5.29
CA GLU A 82 7.08 0.22 -5.48
C GLU A 82 8.46 -0.31 -5.91
N VAL A 83 9.14 0.38 -6.83
CA VAL A 83 10.50 0.04 -7.24
C VAL A 83 11.47 0.08 -6.05
N LEU A 84 11.46 1.18 -5.28
CA LEU A 84 12.32 1.34 -4.11
C LEU A 84 12.04 0.28 -3.03
N LEU A 85 10.76 -0.06 -2.82
CA LEU A 85 10.34 -1.11 -1.90
C LEU A 85 10.90 -2.47 -2.34
N LEU A 86 10.66 -2.85 -3.60
CA LEU A 86 11.10 -4.13 -4.14
C LEU A 86 12.62 -4.27 -4.15
N GLU A 87 13.36 -3.23 -4.56
CA GLU A 87 14.83 -3.23 -4.52
C GLU A 87 15.35 -3.44 -3.10
N ARG A 88 14.79 -2.73 -2.12
CA ARG A 88 15.24 -2.85 -0.73
C ARG A 88 14.81 -4.17 -0.09
N LEU A 89 13.70 -4.77 -0.51
CA LEU A 89 13.30 -6.11 -0.06
C LEU A 89 14.17 -7.20 -0.69
N ALA A 90 14.57 -7.04 -1.95
CA ALA A 90 15.43 -7.98 -2.67
C ALA A 90 16.90 -7.93 -2.20
N GLY A 91 17.37 -6.76 -1.76
CA GLY A 91 18.70 -6.58 -1.17
C GLY A 91 18.83 -7.03 0.29
N ARG A 92 17.83 -7.74 0.82
CA ARG A 92 17.88 -8.38 2.15
C ARG A 92 18.39 -9.80 2.06
#